data_AF-A0A7W0LPG2-F1
#
_entry.id   AF-A0A7W0LPG2-F1
#
_cell.length_a   1.000
_cell.length_b   1.000
_cell.length_c   1.000
_cell.angle_alpha   90.00
_cell.angle_beta   90.00
_cell.angle_gamma   90.00
#
_symmetry.space_group_name_H-M   'P 1'
#
loop_
_entity.id
_entity.type
_entity.pdbx_description
1 polymer ?
#
loop_
_entity_poly.entity_id
_entity_poly.type
_entity_poly.pdbx_seq_one_letter_code
_entity_poly.pdbx_strand_id
1 'polypeptide(L)' 'MRGETTTPEAPPDTRPETTAAPAGGIGTSPARPDGVPKVKGEFAFSSDMWDEDMLW' A
#
# COMPACT_ATOMS: atom_id res chain seq x y z
N MET A 1 -36.76 -40.47 -9.80
CA MET A 1 -35.33 -40.12 -9.80
C MET A 1 -35.19 -38.70 -10.37
N ARG A 2 -34.91 -37.70 -9.53
CA ARG A 2 -34.46 -36.37 -9.96
C ARG A 2 -33.17 -36.10 -9.18
N GLY A 3 -32.06 -35.88 -9.89
CA GLY A 3 -30.78 -35.56 -9.28
C GLY A 3 -30.77 -34.11 -8.82
N GLU A 4 -30.34 -33.88 -7.59
CA GLU A 4 -30.16 -32.56 -6.99
C GLU A 4 -28.80 -32.04 -7.45
N THR A 5 -28.77 -30.93 -8.18
CA THR A 5 -27.51 -30.31 -8.60
C THR A 5 -26.96 -29.50 -7.43
N THR A 6 -25.99 -30.06 -6.71
CA THR A 6 -25.21 -29.30 -5.71
C THR A 6 -24.23 -28.38 -6.42
N THR A 7 -24.47 -27.07 -6.34
CA THR A 7 -23.48 -26.03 -6.64
C THR A 7 -22.36 -26.11 -5.59
N PRO A 8 -21.08 -26.27 -5.98
CA PRO A 8 -19.99 -26.19 -5.00
C PRO A 8 -19.86 -24.74 -4.53
N GLU A 9 -20.01 -24.53 -3.22
CA GLU A 9 -19.74 -23.26 -2.55
C GLU A 9 -18.23 -22.97 -2.63
N ALA A 10 -17.87 -21.87 -3.29
CA ALA A 10 -16.48 -21.43 -3.39
C ALA A 10 -15.94 -21.07 -2.00
N PRO A 11 -14.67 -21.38 -1.69
CA PRO A 11 -14.07 -21.06 -0.40
C PRO A 11 -14.12 -19.54 -0.14
N PRO A 12 -14.22 -19.11 1.14
CA PRO A 12 -14.24 -17.70 1.48
C PRO A 12 -12.97 -17.01 0.96
N ASP A 13 -13.16 -15.92 0.20
CA ASP A 13 -12.07 -15.10 -0.31
C ASP A 13 -11.39 -14.40 0.87
N THR A 14 -10.22 -14.90 1.28
CA THR A 14 -9.39 -14.31 2.35
C THR A 14 -8.56 -13.13 1.86
N ARG A 15 -8.83 -12.57 0.67
CA ARG A 15 -8.14 -11.36 0.23
C ARG A 15 -8.41 -10.25 1.24
N PRO A 16 -7.37 -9.57 1.75
CA PRO A 16 -7.58 -8.43 2.63
C PRO A 16 -8.52 -7.45 1.92
N GLU A 17 -9.63 -7.13 2.58
CA GLU A 17 -10.55 -6.10 2.12
C GLU A 17 -9.72 -4.83 1.92
N THR A 18 -9.64 -4.36 0.67
CA THR A 18 -8.77 -3.23 0.31
C THR A 18 -9.18 -2.04 1.15
N THR A 19 -8.36 -1.72 2.16
CA THR A 19 -8.50 -0.56 3.03
C THR A 19 -8.76 0.68 2.18
N ALA A 20 -9.70 1.50 2.66
CA ALA A 20 -10.23 2.71 2.04
C ALA A 20 -9.33 3.38 0.99
N ALA A 21 -9.91 3.71 -0.16
CA ALA A 21 -9.23 4.40 -1.24
C ALA A 21 -8.44 5.62 -0.70
N PRO A 22 -7.18 5.80 -1.11
CA PRO A 22 -6.39 6.94 -0.65
C PRO A 22 -7.14 8.25 -0.97
N ALA A 23 -7.12 9.19 -0.02
CA ALA A 23 -7.70 10.51 -0.20
C ALA A 23 -6.88 11.28 -1.24
N GLY A 24 -7.25 11.13 -2.50
CA GLY A 24 -6.52 11.68 -3.64
C GLY A 24 -6.51 10.69 -4.80
N GLY A 25 -7.30 10.99 -5.82
CA GLY A 25 -7.36 10.23 -7.07
C GLY A 25 -6.86 11.04 -8.26
N ILE A 26 -6.89 10.43 -9.44
CA ILE A 26 -6.56 11.12 -10.70
C ILE A 26 -7.46 12.36 -10.87
N GLY A 27 -6.86 13.49 -11.24
CA GLY A 27 -7.57 14.77 -11.41
C GLY A 27 -7.76 15.58 -10.12
N THR A 28 -7.32 15.07 -8.98
CA THR A 28 -7.30 15.83 -7.72
C THR A 28 -5.92 16.44 -7.45
N SER A 29 -5.87 17.45 -6.57
CA SER A 29 -4.62 18.08 -6.11
C SER A 29 -4.38 17.76 -4.63
N PRO A 30 -4.06 16.51 -4.25
CA PRO A 30 -3.86 16.13 -2.86
C PRO A 30 -2.56 16.71 -2.29
N ALA A 31 -2.50 16.83 -0.96
CA ALA A 31 -1.27 17.18 -0.27
C ALA A 31 -0.22 16.08 -0.48
N ARG A 32 1.05 16.47 -0.62
CA ARG A 32 2.14 15.52 -0.82
C ARG A 32 2.39 14.71 0.46
N PRO A 33 2.30 13.37 0.42
CA PRO A 33 2.46 12.53 1.61
C PRO A 33 3.88 12.63 2.21
N ASP A 34 4.88 12.96 1.40
CA ASP A 34 6.27 13.11 1.81
C ASP A 34 6.66 14.57 2.14
N GLY A 35 5.71 15.51 2.12
CA GLY A 35 6.00 16.94 2.33
C GLY A 35 6.49 17.26 3.74
N VAL A 36 5.74 16.84 4.76
CA VAL A 36 6.07 17.07 6.18
C VAL A 36 7.42 16.46 6.58
N PRO A 37 7.70 15.16 6.35
CA PRO A 37 8.98 14.60 6.75
C PRO A 37 10.15 15.26 6.03
N LYS A 38 9.97 15.72 4.78
CA LYS A 38 11.01 16.47 4.06
C LYS A 38 11.34 17.81 4.68
N VAL A 39 10.33 18.61 5.05
CA VAL A 39 10.57 19.96 5.62
C VAL A 39 11.01 19.92 7.08
N LYS A 40 10.78 18.81 7.77
CA LYS A 40 11.23 18.61 9.15
C LYS A 40 12.61 17.96 9.28
N GLY A 41 13.20 17.47 8.17
CA GLY A 41 14.44 16.69 8.23
C GLY A 41 14.26 15.26 8.73
N GLU A 42 13.04 14.72 8.64
CA GLU A 42 12.70 13.35 9.03
C GLU A 42 12.68 12.38 7.83
N PHE A 43 12.79 12.91 6.61
CA PHE A 43 12.88 12.12 5.38
C PHE A 43 14.31 11.62 5.19
N ALA A 44 14.50 10.32 5.00
CA ALA A 44 15.80 9.73 4.72
C ALA A 44 16.23 9.98 3.26
N PHE A 45 17.29 10.75 3.08
CA PHE A 45 17.99 10.91 1.81
C PHE A 45 19.13 9.89 1.70
N SER A 46 19.65 9.65 0.50
CA SER A 46 20.79 8.73 0.30
C SER A 46 22.04 9.15 1.08
N SER A 47 22.20 10.44 1.35
CA SER A 47 23.27 10.99 2.21
C SER A 47 23.12 10.62 3.68
N ASP A 48 21.91 10.26 4.10
CA ASP A 48 21.60 9.92 5.49
C ASP A 48 21.71 8.40 5.73
N MET A 49 21.81 7.62 4.64
CA MET A 49 22.09 6.20 4.71
C MET A 49 23.54 5.96 5.10
N TRP A 50 23.74 4.97 5.94
CA TRP A 50 25.05 4.52 6.36
C TRP A 50 25.00 3.01 6.59
N ASP A 51 26.08 2.34 6.20
CA ASP A 51 26.31 0.91 6.41
C ASP A 51 27.78 0.71 6.78
N GLU A 52 28.09 -0.40 7.45
CA GLU A 52 29.47 -0.75 7.74
C GLU A 52 30.19 -1.04 6.41
N ASP A 53 31.43 -0.59 6.26
CA ASP A 53 32.22 -0.74 5.03
C ASP A 53 31.67 -0.02 3.77
N MET A 54 30.78 0.97 3.94
CA MET A 54 30.32 1.79 2.80
C MET A 54 31.49 2.58 2.18
N LEU A 55 31.64 2.47 0.86
CA LEU A 55 32.65 3.23 0.10
C LEU A 55 32.12 4.62 -0.25
N TRP A 56 33.04 5.57 -0.39
CA TRP A 56 32.76 6.99 -0.69
C TRP A 56 32.91 7.32 -2.17
#